data_AF-A0A1K2I9P3-F1
#
_entry.id   AF-A0A1K2I9P3-F1
#
_cell.length_a   1.000
_cell.length_b   1.000
_cell.length_c   1.000
_cell.angle_alpha   90.00
_cell.angle_beta   90.00
_cell.angle_gamma   90.00
#
_symmetry.space_group_name_H-M   'P 1'
#
loop_
_entity.id
_entity.type
_entity.pdbx_description
1 polymer ?
#
loop_
_entity_poly.entity_id
_entity_poly.type
_entity_poly.pdbx_seq_one_letter_code
_entity_poly.pdbx_strand_id
1 'polypeptide(L)'
;MHLVPQTHWLDPVIYRQKMLETVTAALPRQIKIVAVNFAQGTASSYWLLRREAAGEVAWLTLRIANHPLWLKHACQLSILWAAPNYQRLRQQLQHQFKRTASALPFFKLAVTDAALLYLLLIAEQNQLVYFVQLPKAIAARHKGRQLDLAADFMSLPLFMGNRNNANILLQPVQNAVLQRYLARFYGQNLLFSQFKNHRLLALLPTNQWVQPLLQQDFKGLNWRQLIAQTYGPAFWQQYRQLCYTAKQHLNIR
;
A
#
# COMPACT_ATOMS: atom_id res chain seq x y z
N MET A 1 28.33 -5.43 3.00
CA MET A 1 27.24 -4.68 2.32
C MET A 1 27.33 -5.05 0.84
N HIS A 2 26.70 -6.16 0.43
CA HIS A 2 26.71 -6.53 -0.99
C HIS A 2 25.69 -5.68 -1.72
N LEU A 3 26.17 -4.71 -2.49
CA LEU A 3 25.40 -4.06 -3.54
C LEU A 3 24.96 -5.17 -4.49
N VAL A 4 23.67 -5.53 -4.45
CA VAL A 4 23.07 -6.38 -5.47
C VAL A 4 23.32 -5.67 -6.81
N PRO A 5 23.95 -6.32 -7.80
CA PRO A 5 24.26 -5.67 -9.07
C PRO A 5 22.97 -5.12 -9.67
N GLN A 6 23.02 -3.89 -10.20
CA GLN A 6 21.94 -3.31 -10.99
C GLN A 6 21.69 -4.24 -12.18
N THR A 7 20.63 -5.04 -12.11
CA THR A 7 20.31 -6.02 -13.15
C THR A 7 19.67 -5.31 -14.34
N HIS A 8 20.51 -4.95 -15.32
CA HIS A 8 20.13 -4.49 -16.66
C HIS A 8 19.53 -5.61 -17.56
N TRP A 9 19.20 -6.79 -17.03
CA TRP A 9 19.28 -8.04 -17.81
C TRP A 9 17.97 -8.80 -18.10
N LEU A 10 16.84 -8.11 -18.19
CA LEU A 10 15.68 -8.68 -18.88
C LEU A 10 15.03 -7.58 -19.70
N ASP A 11 14.77 -7.86 -20.98
CA ASP A 11 13.81 -7.09 -21.76
C ASP A 11 12.55 -6.91 -20.89
N PRO A 12 12.17 -5.66 -20.56
CA PRO A 12 11.04 -5.38 -19.68
C PRO A 12 9.75 -6.05 -20.16
N VAL A 13 9.56 -6.21 -21.46
CA VAL A 13 8.41 -6.89 -22.05
C VAL A 13 8.45 -8.38 -21.72
N ILE A 14 9.57 -9.05 -22.03
CA ILE A 14 9.76 -10.49 -21.77
C ILE A 14 9.65 -10.80 -20.26
N TYR A 15 10.26 -9.97 -19.40
CA TYR A 15 10.14 -10.12 -17.94
C TYR A 15 8.68 -10.07 -17.48
N ARG A 16 7.95 -9.03 -17.90
CA ARG A 16 6.54 -8.83 -17.50
C ARG A 16 5.67 -9.99 -17.96
N GLN A 17 5.87 -10.44 -19.21
CA GLN A 17 5.14 -11.57 -19.76
C GLN A 17 5.42 -12.86 -18.97
N LYS A 18 6.68 -13.24 -18.78
CA LYS A 18 7.05 -14.44 -18.02
C LYS A 18 6.55 -14.40 -16.58
N MET A 19 6.57 -13.23 -15.94
CA MET A 19 6.02 -13.04 -14.61
C MET A 19 4.50 -13.26 -14.58
N LEU A 20 3.76 -12.69 -15.54
CA LEU A 20 2.32 -12.90 -15.68
C LEU A 20 1.99 -14.38 -15.87
N GLU A 21 2.68 -15.05 -16.78
CA GLU A 21 2.50 -16.49 -17.04
C GLU A 21 2.80 -17.31 -15.78
N THR A 22 3.91 -17.02 -15.10
CA THR A 22 4.36 -17.73 -13.88
C THR A 22 3.36 -17.59 -12.75
N VAL A 23 2.89 -16.38 -12.47
CA VAL A 23 1.91 -16.12 -11.41
C VAL A 23 0.58 -16.75 -11.77
N THR A 24 0.07 -16.52 -12.98
CA THR A 24 -1.22 -17.07 -13.45
C THR A 24 -1.24 -18.60 -13.35
N ALA A 25 -0.17 -19.27 -13.78
CA ALA A 25 -0.05 -20.73 -13.72
C ALA A 25 0.14 -21.31 -12.30
N ALA A 26 0.30 -20.46 -11.29
CA ALA A 26 0.41 -20.84 -9.89
C ALA A 26 -0.87 -20.57 -9.07
N LEU A 27 -1.77 -19.70 -9.56
CA LEU A 27 -2.97 -19.33 -8.82
C LEU A 27 -4.03 -20.44 -8.86
N PRO A 28 -4.71 -20.71 -7.72
CA PRO A 28 -5.95 -21.48 -7.70
C PRO A 28 -7.04 -20.85 -8.57
N ARG A 29 -7.95 -21.69 -9.10
CA ARG A 29 -9.04 -21.25 -9.99
C ARG A 29 -9.93 -20.16 -9.41
N GLN A 30 -10.14 -20.16 -8.09
CA GLN A 30 -10.98 -19.19 -7.37
C GLN A 30 -10.30 -17.84 -7.10
N ILE A 31 -9.01 -17.68 -7.47
CA ILE A 31 -8.25 -16.44 -7.28
C ILE A 31 -7.96 -15.82 -8.63
N LYS A 32 -8.40 -14.57 -8.82
CA LYS A 32 -8.22 -13.79 -10.04
C LYS A 32 -7.19 -12.69 -9.81
N ILE A 33 -6.37 -12.40 -10.83
CA ILE A 33 -5.52 -11.21 -10.86
C ILE A 33 -6.41 -10.03 -11.24
N VAL A 34 -6.44 -8.99 -10.41
CA VAL A 34 -7.19 -7.75 -10.69
C VAL A 34 -6.26 -6.67 -11.23
N ALA A 35 -5.05 -6.56 -10.68
CA ALA A 35 -4.07 -5.60 -11.14
C ALA A 35 -2.64 -6.06 -10.86
N VAL A 36 -1.69 -5.52 -11.62
CA VAL A 36 -0.26 -5.77 -11.48
C VAL A 36 0.53 -4.47 -11.62
N ASN A 37 1.64 -4.38 -10.89
CA ASN A 37 2.59 -3.28 -10.97
C ASN A 37 4.02 -3.82 -10.91
N PHE A 38 4.85 -3.40 -11.84
CA PHE A 38 6.26 -3.79 -11.93
C PHE A 38 7.11 -2.59 -11.54
N ALA A 39 8.00 -2.76 -10.56
CA ALA A 39 8.86 -1.68 -10.12
C ALA A 39 9.89 -1.33 -11.20
N GLN A 40 10.07 -0.04 -11.47
CA GLN A 40 11.10 0.42 -12.38
C GLN A 40 12.48 0.20 -11.74
N GLY A 41 13.40 -0.44 -12.47
CA GLY A 41 14.78 -0.64 -12.04
C GLY A 41 15.03 -1.74 -11.01
N THR A 42 14.03 -2.56 -10.65
CA THR A 42 14.24 -3.77 -9.82
C THR A 42 13.41 -4.94 -10.33
N ALA A 43 13.81 -6.16 -10.01
CA ALA A 43 13.01 -7.38 -10.27
C ALA A 43 11.82 -7.54 -9.30
N SER A 44 11.23 -6.42 -8.83
CA SER A 44 10.08 -6.44 -7.92
C SER A 44 8.78 -6.31 -8.69
N SER A 45 7.77 -7.06 -8.27
CA SER A 45 6.40 -6.96 -8.77
C SER A 45 5.40 -7.05 -7.62
N TYR A 46 4.27 -6.39 -7.82
CA TYR A 46 3.19 -6.28 -6.86
C TYR A 46 1.89 -6.59 -7.56
N TRP A 47 1.00 -7.28 -6.87
CA TRP A 47 -0.20 -7.87 -7.45
C TRP A 47 -1.37 -7.66 -6.50
N LEU A 48 -2.51 -7.26 -7.06
CA LEU A 48 -3.79 -7.31 -6.36
C LEU A 48 -4.55 -8.55 -6.85
N LEU A 49 -4.88 -9.42 -5.91
CA LEU A 49 -5.60 -10.66 -6.16
C LEU A 49 -6.96 -10.60 -5.48
N ARG A 50 -7.97 -11.16 -6.14
CA ARG A 50 -9.35 -11.25 -5.64
C ARG A 50 -9.79 -12.69 -5.58
N ARG A 51 -10.35 -13.10 -4.44
CA ARG A 51 -10.98 -14.40 -4.24
C ARG A 51 -12.47 -14.18 -4.07
N GLU A 52 -13.25 -14.92 -4.86
CA GLU A 52 -14.70 -15.04 -4.69
C GLU A 52 -15.01 -16.47 -4.25
N ALA A 53 -15.62 -16.62 -3.09
CA ALA A 53 -16.05 -17.93 -2.60
C ALA A 53 -17.31 -17.77 -1.74
N ALA A 54 -18.33 -18.59 -2.02
CA ALA A 54 -19.59 -18.61 -1.26
C ALA A 54 -20.24 -17.22 -1.08
N GLY A 55 -20.25 -16.39 -2.12
CA GLY A 55 -20.82 -15.04 -2.10
C GLY A 55 -19.96 -13.98 -1.40
N GLU A 56 -18.81 -14.36 -0.85
CA GLU A 56 -17.89 -13.48 -0.15
C GLU A 56 -16.70 -13.09 -1.02
N VAL A 57 -16.38 -11.80 -1.01
CA VAL A 57 -15.20 -11.23 -1.68
C VAL A 57 -14.09 -11.03 -0.67
N ALA A 58 -12.88 -11.50 -1.01
CA ALA A 58 -11.69 -11.24 -0.23
C ALA A 58 -10.51 -10.85 -1.14
N TRP A 59 -9.67 -9.98 -0.63
CA TRP A 59 -8.54 -9.38 -1.34
C TRP A 59 -7.22 -9.87 -0.75
N LEU A 60 -6.20 -10.00 -1.59
CA LEU A 60 -4.84 -10.32 -1.17
C LEU A 60 -3.88 -9.49 -1.98
N THR A 61 -2.92 -8.84 -1.31
CA THR A 61 -1.77 -8.25 -2.01
C THR A 61 -0.61 -9.22 -1.96
N LEU A 62 -0.01 -9.43 -3.13
CA LEU A 62 1.18 -10.26 -3.30
C LEU A 62 2.35 -9.37 -3.71
N ARG A 63 3.46 -9.49 -2.99
CA ARG A 63 4.75 -8.87 -3.30
C ARG A 63 5.74 -9.96 -3.66
N ILE A 64 6.34 -9.85 -4.84
CA ILE A 64 7.47 -10.67 -5.26
C ILE A 64 8.65 -9.73 -5.43
N ALA A 65 9.75 -9.95 -4.71
CA ALA A 65 10.90 -9.06 -4.75
C ALA A 65 12.20 -9.78 -4.42
N ASN A 66 13.32 -9.20 -4.82
CA ASN A 66 14.67 -9.71 -4.55
C ASN A 66 15.25 -9.24 -3.20
N HIS A 67 14.47 -8.55 -2.38
CA HIS A 67 14.89 -8.04 -1.08
C HIS A 67 13.81 -8.29 -0.02
N PRO A 68 14.23 -8.48 1.26
CA PRO A 68 13.31 -8.73 2.36
C PRO A 68 12.26 -7.62 2.51
N LEU A 69 11.09 -8.00 3.02
CA LEU A 69 10.10 -7.03 3.45
C LEU A 69 10.58 -6.36 4.74
N TRP A 70 10.56 -5.02 4.75
CA TRP A 70 11.00 -4.22 5.88
C TRP A 70 9.88 -3.90 6.89
N LEU A 71 8.67 -4.40 6.65
CA LEU A 71 7.52 -4.22 7.54
C LEU A 71 7.28 -5.51 8.32
N LYS A 72 7.23 -5.39 9.64
CA LYS A 72 6.77 -6.49 10.52
C LYS A 72 5.27 -6.36 10.74
N HIS A 73 4.60 -7.50 10.86
CA HIS A 73 3.12 -7.59 10.91
C HIS A 73 2.41 -7.05 9.67
N ALA A 74 3.06 -7.12 8.50
CA ALA A 74 2.42 -6.80 7.23
C ALA A 74 1.43 -7.90 6.83
N CYS A 75 0.19 -7.52 6.52
CA CYS A 75 -0.85 -8.42 6.03
C CYS A 75 -0.80 -8.51 4.51
N GLN A 76 0.26 -9.12 3.97
CA GLN A 76 0.44 -9.37 2.53
C GLN A 76 1.20 -10.68 2.33
N LEU A 77 0.99 -11.36 1.20
CA LEU A 77 1.84 -12.48 0.82
C LEU A 77 3.15 -11.92 0.24
N SER A 78 4.29 -12.22 0.86
CA SER A 78 5.61 -11.78 0.36
C SER A 78 6.47 -12.98 -0.02
N ILE A 79 6.96 -12.97 -1.27
CA ILE A 79 7.91 -13.95 -1.78
C ILE A 79 9.24 -13.25 -2.01
N LEU A 80 10.28 -13.70 -1.29
CA LEU A 80 11.65 -13.36 -1.60
C LEU A 80 12.11 -14.21 -2.78
N TRP A 81 12.34 -13.58 -3.92
CA TRP A 81 12.65 -14.25 -5.18
C TRP A 81 14.05 -13.91 -5.65
N ALA A 82 14.86 -14.95 -5.85
CA ALA A 82 16.13 -14.87 -6.57
C ALA A 82 15.85 -14.93 -8.08
N ALA A 83 15.66 -13.77 -8.69
CA ALA A 83 15.46 -13.65 -10.14
C ALA A 83 16.67 -14.21 -10.93
N PRO A 84 16.49 -14.79 -12.12
CA PRO A 84 15.23 -15.01 -12.85
C PRO A 84 14.69 -16.45 -12.76
N ASN A 85 14.73 -17.12 -11.60
CA ASN A 85 14.27 -18.51 -11.49
C ASN A 85 12.73 -18.63 -11.42
N TYR A 86 12.07 -18.63 -12.59
CA TYR A 86 10.61 -18.69 -12.72
C TYR A 86 10.00 -20.03 -12.27
N GLN A 87 10.67 -21.15 -12.53
CA GLN A 87 10.18 -22.47 -12.11
C GLN A 87 10.10 -22.57 -10.59
N ARG A 88 11.15 -22.14 -9.88
CA ARG A 88 11.16 -22.11 -8.41
C ARG A 88 10.12 -21.13 -7.87
N LEU A 89 9.95 -19.97 -8.50
CA LEU A 89 8.90 -19.01 -8.12
C LEU A 89 7.51 -19.64 -8.24
N ARG A 90 7.22 -20.31 -9.36
CA ARG A 90 5.94 -21.02 -9.58
C ARG A 90 5.69 -22.04 -8.48
N GLN A 91 6.68 -22.88 -8.17
CA GLN A 91 6.59 -23.91 -7.13
C GLN A 91 6.33 -23.30 -5.75
N GLN A 92 7.03 -22.22 -5.40
CA GLN A 92 6.81 -21.50 -4.14
C GLN A 92 5.40 -20.92 -4.04
N LEU A 93 4.91 -20.27 -5.10
CA LEU A 93 3.55 -19.74 -5.14
C LEU A 93 2.51 -20.86 -5.01
N GLN A 94 2.65 -21.94 -5.78
CA GLN A 94 1.76 -23.10 -5.69
C GLN A 94 1.75 -23.70 -4.28
N HIS A 95 2.91 -23.80 -3.64
CA HIS A 95 3.01 -24.30 -2.27
C HIS A 95 2.25 -23.41 -1.27
N GLN A 96 2.45 -22.09 -1.35
CA GLN A 96 1.77 -21.10 -0.51
C GLN A 96 0.25 -21.12 -0.72
N PHE A 97 -0.23 -21.25 -1.96
CA PHE A 97 -1.67 -21.31 -2.22
C PHE A 97 -2.29 -22.68 -1.88
N LYS A 98 -1.52 -23.79 -1.87
CA LYS A 98 -2.04 -25.13 -1.56
C LYS A 98 -2.11 -25.44 -0.06
N ARG A 99 -1.05 -25.21 0.72
CA ARG A 99 -1.00 -25.64 2.13
C ARG A 99 -1.69 -24.68 3.09
N THR A 100 -1.92 -23.43 2.68
CA THR A 100 -2.25 -22.35 3.59
C THR A 100 -3.31 -21.39 3.05
N ALA A 101 -4.18 -21.81 2.11
CA ALA A 101 -5.22 -20.92 1.56
C ALA A 101 -6.11 -20.23 2.63
N SER A 102 -6.31 -20.88 3.79
CA SER A 102 -6.98 -20.33 4.97
C SER A 102 -6.08 -19.45 5.86
N ALA A 103 -4.76 -19.64 5.82
CA ALA A 103 -3.77 -18.86 6.57
C ALA A 103 -3.13 -17.71 5.75
N LEU A 104 -3.43 -17.63 4.45
CA LEU A 104 -3.04 -16.50 3.63
C LEU A 104 -3.71 -15.22 4.16
N PRO A 105 -3.02 -14.07 4.14
CA PRO A 105 -3.51 -12.82 4.72
C PRO A 105 -4.55 -12.15 3.80
N PHE A 106 -5.58 -12.89 3.43
CA PHE A 106 -6.76 -12.35 2.78
C PHE A 106 -7.44 -11.36 3.72
N PHE A 107 -7.86 -10.23 3.18
CA PHE A 107 -8.61 -9.23 3.92
C PHE A 107 -9.92 -8.90 3.21
N LYS A 108 -10.91 -8.52 4.00
CA LYS A 108 -12.15 -7.91 3.54
C LYS A 108 -12.11 -6.44 3.91
N LEU A 109 -12.78 -5.62 3.12
CA LEU A 109 -12.95 -4.22 3.47
C LEU A 109 -14.35 -4.00 4.00
N ALA A 110 -14.42 -3.38 5.17
CA ALA A 110 -15.64 -2.79 5.67
C ALA A 110 -15.95 -1.51 4.87
N VAL A 111 -17.21 -1.08 4.95
CA VAL A 111 -17.67 0.19 4.38
C VAL A 111 -16.86 1.38 4.90
N THR A 112 -16.45 1.35 6.18
CA THR A 112 -15.58 2.37 6.80
C THR A 112 -14.16 2.36 6.22
N ASP A 113 -13.66 1.19 5.83
CA ASP A 113 -12.35 1.06 5.18
C ASP A 113 -12.38 1.72 3.80
N ALA A 114 -13.40 1.41 3.02
CA ALA A 114 -13.63 1.98 1.70
C ALA A 114 -13.80 3.51 1.77
N ALA A 115 -14.53 4.02 2.77
CA ALA A 115 -14.70 5.45 2.96
C ALA A 115 -13.37 6.17 3.23
N LEU A 116 -12.48 5.59 4.03
CA LEU A 116 -11.15 6.15 4.26
C LEU A 116 -10.28 6.05 3.00
N LEU A 117 -10.32 4.93 2.27
CA LEU A 117 -9.60 4.81 1.00
C LEU A 117 -10.05 5.86 -0.03
N TYR A 118 -11.35 6.17 -0.12
CA TYR A 118 -11.86 7.29 -0.90
C TYR A 118 -11.26 8.63 -0.43
N LEU A 119 -11.26 8.90 0.87
CA LEU A 119 -10.63 10.11 1.41
C LEU A 119 -9.16 10.21 1.02
N LEU A 120 -8.40 9.11 1.11
CA LEU A 120 -6.97 9.09 0.76
C LEU A 120 -6.73 9.35 -0.73
N LEU A 121 -7.57 8.80 -1.62
CA LEU A 121 -7.51 9.11 -3.06
C LEU A 121 -7.79 10.59 -3.34
N ILE A 122 -8.85 11.15 -2.74
CA ILE A 122 -9.20 12.56 -2.93
C ILE A 122 -8.12 13.46 -2.34
N ALA A 123 -7.55 13.12 -1.18
CA ALA A 123 -6.42 13.84 -0.60
C ALA A 123 -5.25 13.89 -1.59
N GLU A 124 -4.85 12.74 -2.14
CA GLU A 124 -3.73 12.67 -3.08
C GLU A 124 -3.97 13.50 -4.34
N GLN A 125 -5.19 13.51 -4.88
CA GLN A 125 -5.58 14.36 -6.01
C GLN A 125 -5.44 15.86 -5.70
N ASN A 126 -5.68 16.26 -4.45
CA ASN A 126 -5.43 17.61 -3.96
C ASN A 126 -3.97 17.82 -3.49
N GLN A 127 -3.04 16.97 -3.94
CA GLN A 127 -1.63 16.97 -3.56
C GLN A 127 -1.37 16.82 -2.07
N LEU A 128 -2.29 16.22 -1.32
CA LEU A 128 -2.16 15.97 0.11
C LEU A 128 -1.95 14.48 0.39
N VAL A 129 -1.02 14.16 1.28
CA VAL A 129 -0.80 12.80 1.75
C VAL A 129 -0.53 12.79 3.24
N TYR A 130 -0.68 11.62 3.86
CA TYR A 130 -0.25 11.41 5.24
C TYR A 130 1.24 11.09 5.28
N PHE A 131 1.91 11.60 6.30
CA PHE A 131 3.30 11.35 6.60
C PHE A 131 3.42 10.76 8.00
N VAL A 132 4.25 9.74 8.14
CA VAL A 132 4.77 9.36 9.46
C VAL A 132 6.22 9.82 9.58
N GLN A 133 6.58 10.39 10.72
CA GLN A 133 7.96 10.78 10.99
C GLN A 133 8.71 9.62 11.64
N LEU A 134 9.64 9.04 10.88
CA LEU A 134 10.43 7.91 11.34
C LEU A 134 11.47 8.33 12.41
N PRO A 135 11.80 7.44 13.36
CA PRO A 135 12.94 7.61 14.25
C PRO A 135 14.23 7.70 13.43
N LYS A 136 15.20 8.51 13.89
CA LYS A 136 16.49 8.70 13.19
C LYS A 136 17.15 7.35 12.86
N ALA A 137 17.09 6.38 13.77
CA ALA A 137 17.69 5.06 13.59
C ALA A 137 17.06 4.24 12.46
N ILE A 138 15.76 4.38 12.21
CA ILE A 138 15.06 3.70 11.10
C ILE A 138 15.31 4.48 9.79
N ALA A 139 15.19 5.80 9.86
CA ALA A 139 15.41 6.71 8.74
C ALA A 139 16.80 6.56 8.11
N ALA A 140 17.86 6.59 8.93
CA ALA A 140 19.25 6.49 8.48
C ALA A 140 19.59 5.15 7.80
N ARG A 141 18.81 4.10 8.07
CA ARG A 141 19.02 2.77 7.49
C ARG A 141 18.18 2.51 6.24
N HIS A 142 17.36 3.47 5.78
CA HIS A 142 16.60 3.38 4.51
C HIS A 142 15.96 2.00 4.26
N LYS A 143 15.09 1.54 5.16
CA LYS A 143 14.44 0.20 5.14
C LYS A 143 15.35 -0.99 5.52
N GLY A 144 16.61 -0.76 5.89
CA GLY A 144 17.54 -1.75 6.44
C GLY A 144 17.29 -2.11 7.92
N ARG A 145 16.30 -1.46 8.56
CA ARG A 145 15.73 -1.86 9.85
C ARG A 145 14.22 -2.05 9.65
N GLN A 146 13.69 -3.11 10.23
CA GLN A 146 12.26 -3.37 10.16
C GLN A 146 11.47 -2.31 10.95
N LEU A 147 10.30 -1.96 10.44
CA LEU A 147 9.30 -1.15 11.11
C LEU A 147 8.15 -2.06 11.55
N ASP A 148 7.86 -2.10 12.85
CA ASP A 148 6.72 -2.82 13.39
C ASP A 148 5.43 -1.99 13.24
N LEU A 149 4.48 -2.49 12.44
CA LEU A 149 3.22 -1.80 12.19
C LEU A 149 2.28 -1.80 13.40
N ALA A 150 2.44 -2.73 14.34
CA ALA A 150 1.62 -2.82 15.55
C ALA A 150 2.19 -1.99 16.70
N ALA A 151 3.52 -1.95 16.83
CA ALA A 151 4.21 -1.24 17.90
C ALA A 151 4.80 0.10 17.43
N ASP A 152 5.85 0.06 16.60
CA ASP A 152 6.61 1.25 16.21
C ASP A 152 5.72 2.29 15.54
N PHE A 153 4.95 1.88 14.52
CA PHE A 153 4.13 2.79 13.70
C PHE A 153 3.12 3.58 14.53
N MET A 154 2.57 2.97 15.58
CA MET A 154 1.56 3.58 16.44
C MET A 154 2.10 4.69 17.32
N SER A 155 3.41 4.69 17.59
CA SER A 155 4.11 5.74 18.35
C SER A 155 4.62 6.89 17.48
N LEU A 156 4.55 6.76 16.15
CA LEU A 156 5.14 7.76 15.26
C LEU A 156 4.26 9.02 15.21
N PRO A 157 4.88 10.21 15.22
CA PRO A 157 4.16 11.43 14.87
C PRO A 157 3.55 11.32 13.47
N LEU A 158 2.23 11.55 13.39
CA LEU A 158 1.45 11.55 12.16
C LEU A 158 1.19 12.99 11.71
N PHE A 159 1.38 13.23 10.42
CA PHE A 159 1.10 14.51 9.79
C PHE A 159 0.29 14.33 8.52
N MET A 160 -0.39 15.38 8.09
CA MET A 160 -0.92 15.52 6.75
C MET A 160 -0.30 16.74 6.10
N GLY A 161 0.15 16.61 4.86
CA GLY A 161 0.90 17.68 4.22
C GLY A 161 0.93 17.56 2.72
N ASN A 162 1.60 18.52 2.09
CA ASN A 162 1.77 18.54 0.66
C ASN A 162 2.73 17.42 0.20
N ARG A 163 2.27 16.59 -0.74
CA ARG A 163 2.99 15.46 -1.33
C ARG A 163 4.33 15.87 -1.96
N ASN A 164 4.35 17.02 -2.63
CA ASN A 164 5.49 17.47 -3.42
C ASN A 164 6.48 18.27 -2.57
N ASN A 165 5.97 19.12 -1.67
CA ASN A 165 6.80 19.94 -0.80
C ASN A 165 6.17 20.09 0.60
N ALA A 166 6.59 19.22 1.53
CA ALA A 166 6.15 19.25 2.92
C ALA A 166 6.48 20.57 3.65
N ASN A 167 7.41 21.39 3.15
CA ASN A 167 7.69 22.69 3.76
C ASN A 167 6.58 23.73 3.51
N ILE A 168 5.76 23.54 2.46
CA ILE A 168 4.60 24.41 2.18
C ILE A 168 3.46 24.12 3.16
N LEU A 169 3.23 22.84 3.45
CA LEU A 169 2.16 22.42 4.33
C LEU A 169 2.51 21.09 4.98
N LEU A 170 2.57 21.08 6.31
CA LEU A 170 2.69 19.90 7.12
C LEU A 170 2.04 20.17 8.47
N GLN A 171 0.92 19.51 8.74
CA GLN A 171 0.11 19.75 9.92
C GLN A 171 -0.01 18.46 10.73
N PRO A 172 0.19 18.50 12.05
CA PRO A 172 0.06 17.32 12.90
C PRO A 172 -1.38 16.81 12.91
N VAL A 173 -1.55 15.50 12.93
CA VAL A 173 -2.85 14.83 13.01
C VAL A 173 -2.84 13.91 14.22
N GLN A 174 -3.73 14.18 15.17
CA GLN A 174 -3.90 13.38 16.37
C GLN A 174 -5.19 12.59 16.28
N ASN A 175 -5.13 11.40 15.68
CA ASN A 175 -6.26 10.50 15.60
C ASN A 175 -5.77 9.05 15.59
N ALA A 176 -5.82 8.39 16.75
CA ALA A 176 -5.34 7.02 16.91
C ALA A 176 -6.13 6.00 16.07
N VAL A 177 -7.43 6.25 15.82
CA VAL A 177 -8.24 5.40 14.95
C VAL A 177 -7.69 5.47 13.52
N LEU A 178 -7.54 6.68 12.97
CA LEU A 178 -6.94 6.90 11.65
C LEU A 178 -5.56 6.25 11.54
N GLN A 179 -4.69 6.45 12.53
CA GLN A 179 -3.33 5.91 12.50
C GLN A 179 -3.31 4.38 12.45
N ARG A 180 -4.21 3.70 13.18
CA ARG A 180 -4.38 2.24 13.08
C ARG A 180 -4.79 1.80 11.68
N TYR A 181 -5.71 2.53 11.05
CA TYR A 181 -6.14 2.22 9.68
C TYR A 181 -5.03 2.45 8.66
N LEU A 182 -4.26 3.53 8.79
CA LEU A 182 -3.08 3.79 7.95
C LEU A 182 -2.03 2.69 8.10
N ALA A 183 -1.74 2.24 9.33
CA ALA A 183 -0.83 1.13 9.59
C ALA A 183 -1.29 -0.16 8.89
N ARG A 184 -2.58 -0.48 9.03
CA ARG A 184 -3.19 -1.66 8.42
C ARG A 184 -3.14 -1.60 6.89
N PHE A 185 -3.57 -0.48 6.28
CA PHE A 185 -3.54 -0.30 4.83
C PHE A 185 -2.11 -0.32 4.30
N TYR A 186 -1.15 0.20 5.06
CA TYR A 186 0.25 0.11 4.69
C TYR A 186 0.78 -1.34 4.73
N GLY A 187 0.43 -2.10 5.76
CA GLY A 187 0.74 -3.53 5.85
C GLY A 187 0.10 -4.37 4.74
N GLN A 188 -1.10 -4.00 4.31
CA GLN A 188 -1.83 -4.58 3.18
C GLN A 188 -1.34 -4.10 1.82
N ASN A 189 -0.30 -3.25 1.76
CA ASN A 189 0.23 -2.66 0.53
C ASN A 189 -0.80 -1.83 -0.27
N LEU A 190 -1.88 -1.38 0.38
CA LEU A 190 -2.83 -0.41 -0.17
C LEU A 190 -2.26 1.01 -0.15
N LEU A 191 -1.19 1.22 0.63
CA LEU A 191 -0.40 2.45 0.62
C LEU A 191 1.04 2.16 0.15
N PHE A 192 1.50 2.90 -0.85
CA PHE A 192 2.90 2.95 -1.24
C PHE A 192 3.63 3.98 -0.38
N SER A 193 4.86 3.67 0.04
CA SER A 193 5.65 4.56 0.89
C SER A 193 6.83 5.18 0.15
N GLN A 194 6.98 6.49 0.25
CA GLN A 194 8.13 7.24 -0.30
C GLN A 194 8.82 8.03 0.81
N PHE A 195 10.15 7.90 0.92
CA PHE A 195 10.93 8.76 1.81
C PHE A 195 10.95 10.19 1.28
N LYS A 196 10.67 11.15 2.17
CA LYS A 196 10.72 12.59 1.95
C LYS A 196 11.55 13.20 3.08
N ASN A 197 12.39 14.17 2.79
CA ASN A 197 13.17 14.94 3.78
C ASN A 197 13.73 14.08 4.92
N HIS A 198 14.66 13.16 4.62
CA HIS A 198 15.38 12.19 5.48
C HIS A 198 14.58 11.33 6.48
N ARG A 199 13.55 11.85 7.15
CA ARG A 199 12.79 11.21 8.23
C ARG A 199 11.29 11.11 7.95
N LEU A 200 10.74 11.82 6.98
CA LEU A 200 9.32 11.70 6.66
C LEU A 200 9.10 10.54 5.70
N LEU A 201 8.11 9.72 5.99
CA LEU A 201 7.64 8.66 5.10
C LEU A 201 6.25 9.05 4.62
N ALA A 202 6.15 9.49 3.38
CA ALA A 202 4.87 9.75 2.72
C ALA A 202 4.16 8.43 2.47
N LEU A 203 2.88 8.36 2.82
CA LEU A 203 2.00 7.22 2.57
C LEU A 203 0.99 7.64 1.49
N LEU A 204 1.22 7.14 0.28
CA LEU A 204 0.39 7.42 -0.90
C LEU A 204 -0.57 6.27 -1.13
N PRO A 205 -1.84 6.50 -1.49
CA PRO A 205 -2.69 5.42 -1.94
C PRO A 205 -2.05 4.74 -3.15
N THR A 206 -2.01 3.41 -3.15
CA THR A 206 -1.56 2.68 -4.34
C THR A 206 -2.71 2.62 -5.33
N ASN A 207 -2.82 3.66 -6.17
CA ASN A 207 -3.97 3.88 -7.04
C ASN A 207 -4.32 2.68 -7.92
N GLN A 208 -3.32 1.93 -8.38
CA GLN A 208 -3.50 0.70 -9.17
C GLN A 208 -4.30 -0.38 -8.43
N TRP A 209 -4.34 -0.36 -7.09
CA TRP A 209 -5.14 -1.28 -6.27
C TRP A 209 -6.42 -0.63 -5.79
N VAL A 210 -6.29 0.58 -5.25
CA VAL A 210 -7.37 1.23 -4.50
C VAL A 210 -8.52 1.61 -5.45
N GLN A 211 -8.23 2.09 -6.66
CA GLN A 211 -9.28 2.45 -7.61
C GLN A 211 -10.10 1.23 -8.07
N PRO A 212 -9.51 0.12 -8.57
CA PRO A 212 -10.28 -1.07 -8.93
C PRO A 212 -11.12 -1.62 -7.78
N LEU A 213 -10.54 -1.66 -6.58
CA LEU A 213 -11.22 -2.16 -5.39
C LEU A 213 -12.48 -1.34 -5.07
N LEU A 214 -12.37 -0.01 -5.10
CA LEU A 214 -13.50 0.87 -4.78
C LEU A 214 -14.55 0.86 -5.89
N GLN A 215 -14.13 0.78 -7.15
CA GLN A 215 -15.03 0.73 -8.30
C GLN A 215 -15.84 -0.57 -8.38
N GLN A 216 -15.27 -1.69 -7.96
CA GLN A 216 -15.94 -3.00 -8.00
C GLN A 216 -16.92 -3.17 -6.83
N ASP A 217 -16.49 -2.89 -5.61
CA ASP A 217 -17.24 -3.29 -4.42
C ASP A 217 -17.95 -2.12 -3.69
N PHE A 218 -17.57 -0.87 -3.97
CA PHE A 218 -18.01 0.30 -3.18
C PHE A 218 -18.47 1.51 -4.02
N LYS A 219 -18.89 1.27 -5.26
CA LYS A 219 -19.35 2.33 -6.16
C LYS A 219 -20.54 3.08 -5.55
N GLY A 220 -20.45 4.41 -5.55
CA GLY A 220 -21.53 5.28 -5.04
C GLY A 220 -21.57 5.44 -3.52
N LEU A 221 -20.55 4.93 -2.80
CA LEU A 221 -20.48 5.08 -1.36
C LEU A 221 -20.50 6.56 -0.92
N ASN A 222 -21.38 6.91 0.03
CA ASN A 222 -21.38 8.23 0.68
C ASN A 222 -20.24 8.33 1.71
N TRP A 223 -19.01 8.27 1.23
CA TRP A 223 -17.81 8.21 2.05
C TRP A 223 -17.66 9.43 2.96
N ARG A 224 -18.11 10.63 2.55
CA ARG A 224 -17.96 11.87 3.33
C ARG A 224 -18.73 11.79 4.65
N GLN A 225 -19.98 11.34 4.58
CA GLN A 225 -20.82 11.16 5.76
C GLN A 225 -20.21 10.11 6.69
N LEU A 226 -19.75 8.99 6.13
CA LEU A 226 -19.13 7.91 6.91
C LEU A 226 -17.82 8.33 7.58
N ILE A 227 -17.01 9.16 6.93
CA ILE A 227 -15.78 9.71 7.53
C ILE A 227 -16.13 10.58 8.74
N ALA A 228 -17.09 11.50 8.60
CA ALA A 228 -17.50 12.38 9.69
C ALA A 228 -18.06 11.58 10.88
N GLN A 229 -18.84 10.53 10.61
CA GLN A 229 -19.39 9.64 11.65
C GLN A 229 -18.31 8.78 12.33
N THR A 230 -17.35 8.26 11.57
CA THR A 230 -16.36 7.29 12.07
C THR A 230 -15.20 7.97 12.82
N TYR A 231 -14.72 9.10 12.31
CA TYR A 231 -13.51 9.76 12.82
C TYR A 231 -13.81 11.07 13.57
N GLY A 232 -15.08 11.47 13.63
CA GLY A 232 -15.57 12.64 14.34
C GLY A 232 -15.56 13.94 13.52
N PRO A 233 -16.41 14.92 13.90
CA PRO A 233 -16.56 16.17 13.17
C PRO A 233 -15.28 17.03 13.18
N ALA A 234 -14.51 17.01 14.27
CA ALA A 234 -13.25 17.76 14.38
C ALA A 234 -12.22 17.29 13.34
N PHE A 235 -12.06 15.97 13.17
CA PHE A 235 -11.19 15.41 12.14
C PHE A 235 -11.65 15.82 10.74
N TRP A 236 -12.96 15.71 10.46
CA TRP A 236 -13.51 16.09 9.17
C TRP A 236 -13.27 17.56 8.85
N GLN A 237 -13.47 18.45 9.83
CA GLN A 237 -13.21 19.88 9.68
C GLN A 237 -11.72 20.15 9.42
N GLN A 238 -10.82 19.51 10.18
CA GLN A 238 -9.38 19.62 9.97
C GLN A 238 -9.00 19.20 8.54
N TYR A 239 -9.49 18.05 8.08
CA TYR A 239 -9.27 17.55 6.72
C TYR A 239 -9.72 18.58 5.66
N ARG A 240 -10.95 19.09 5.76
CA ARG A 240 -11.46 20.08 4.80
C ARG A 240 -10.63 21.36 4.79
N GLN A 241 -10.21 21.83 5.96
CA GLN A 241 -9.38 23.02 6.07
C GLN A 241 -8.04 22.82 5.36
N LEU A 242 -7.41 21.65 5.55
CA LEU A 242 -6.17 21.31 4.86
C LEU A 242 -6.35 21.25 3.34
N CYS A 243 -7.45 20.65 2.85
CA CYS A 243 -7.78 20.67 1.43
C CYS A 243 -7.96 22.10 0.90
N TYR A 244 -8.66 22.95 1.64
CA TYR A 244 -8.84 24.35 1.27
C TYR A 244 -7.50 25.09 1.19
N THR A 245 -6.68 25.00 2.24
CA THR A 245 -5.36 25.61 2.31
C THR A 245 -4.44 25.10 1.20
N ALA A 246 -4.45 23.80 0.91
CA ALA A 246 -3.67 23.23 -0.20
C ALA A 246 -4.07 23.84 -1.54
N LYS A 247 -5.36 24.01 -1.82
CA LYS A 247 -5.82 24.66 -3.06
C LYS A 247 -5.33 26.10 -3.19
N GLN A 248 -5.40 26.87 -2.09
CA GLN A 248 -4.93 28.26 -2.06
C GLN A 248 -3.43 28.38 -2.37
N HIS A 249 -2.60 27.50 -1.80
CA HIS A 249 -1.15 27.56 -2.01
C HIS A 249 -0.67 26.96 -3.34
N LEU A 250 -1.49 26.16 -4.02
CA LEU A 250 -1.06 25.37 -5.18
C LEU A 250 -1.65 25.83 -6.51
N ASN A 251 -2.48 26.88 -6.53
CA ASN A 251 -3.23 27.31 -7.73
C ASN A 251 -3.99 26.16 -8.43
N ILE A 252 -4.39 25.14 -7.66
CA ILE A 252 -5.17 24.01 -8.17
C ILE A 252 -6.63 24.46 -8.19
N ARG A 253 -7.15 24.73 -9.41
CA ARG A 253 -8.57 25.03 -9.65
C ARG A 253 -9.44 23.82 -9.30
#